data_AF-A0A2A4N615-F1
#
_entry.id   AF-A0A2A4N615-F1
#
_cell.length_a   1.000
_cell.length_b   1.000
_cell.length_c   1.000
_cell.angle_alpha   90.00
_cell.angle_beta   90.00
_cell.angle_gamma   90.00
#
_symmetry.space_group_name_H-M   'P 1'
#
loop_
_entity.id
_entity.type
_entity.pdbx_description
1 polymer ?
#
loop_
_entity_poly.entity_id
_entity_poly.type
_entity_poly.pdbx_seq_one_letter_code
_entity_poly.pdbx_strand_id
1 'polypeptide(L)'
;MIGAWVSVAIWVFYILRSQSEVHPKAIVPLFFAEMWERFSFYGMRALLILYMTKELFAYLSQAEADEKAIGIYGAYGALVYGTPVIGGIIADRVLGFRKAIMLGAILMALGHFTMAIDNIYFFFI
;
A
#
# COMPACT_ATOMS: atom_id res chain seq x y z
N MET A 1 24.31 3.10 -10.65
CA MET A 1 23.12 2.57 -9.95
C MET A 1 23.47 2.03 -8.56
N ILE A 2 24.37 1.06 -8.43
CA ILE A 2 24.76 0.49 -7.12
C ILE A 2 25.33 1.55 -6.16
N GLY A 3 26.18 2.46 -6.64
CA GLY A 3 26.74 3.54 -5.82
C GLY A 3 25.69 4.49 -5.22
N ALA A 4 24.59 4.75 -5.92
CA ALA A 4 23.50 5.60 -5.43
C ALA A 4 22.72 4.92 -4.30
N TRP A 5 22.48 3.61 -4.42
CA TRP A 5 21.85 2.83 -3.36
C TRP A 5 22.72 2.72 -2.11
N VAL A 6 24.03 2.55 -2.29
CA VAL A 6 24.99 2.55 -1.17
C VAL A 6 25.01 3.92 -0.48
N SER A 7 25.03 5.03 -1.23
CA SER A 7 24.99 6.37 -0.64
C SER A 7 23.70 6.64 0.12
N VAL A 8 22.55 6.19 -0.40
CA VAL A 8 21.26 6.31 0.28
C VAL A 8 21.25 5.48 1.56
N ALA A 9 21.73 4.24 1.53
CA ALA A 9 21.79 3.39 2.71
C ALA A 9 22.65 4.00 3.83
N ILE A 10 23.82 4.55 3.47
CA ILE A 10 24.71 5.24 4.41
C ILE A 10 24.04 6.49 4.99
N TRP A 11 23.40 7.30 4.13
CA TRP A 11 22.71 8.51 4.54
C TRP A 11 21.53 8.24 5.47
N VAL A 12 20.70 7.24 5.15
CA VAL A 12 19.58 6.80 6.00
C VAL A 12 20.11 6.30 7.34
N PHE A 13 21.15 5.46 7.36
CA PHE A 13 21.75 4.98 8.59
C PHE A 13 22.29 6.14 9.46
N TYR A 14 22.96 7.11 8.84
CA TYR A 14 23.47 8.29 9.52
C TYR A 14 22.35 9.12 10.16
N ILE A 15 21.27 9.39 9.42
CA ILE A 15 20.12 10.13 9.95
C ILE A 15 19.49 9.39 11.13
N LEU A 16 19.22 8.11 10.98
CA LEU A 16 18.61 7.32 12.05
C LEU A 16 19.43 7.35 13.34
N ARG A 17 20.76 7.28 13.22
CA ARG A 17 21.66 7.34 14.37
C ARG A 17 21.74 8.75 14.96
N SER A 18 21.83 9.78 14.11
CA SER A 18 21.86 11.19 14.53
C SER A 18 20.59 11.61 15.27
N GLN A 19 19.44 11.03 14.95
CA GLN A 19 18.14 11.39 15.53
C GLN A 19 17.71 10.47 16.69
N SER A 20 18.49 9.43 17.01
CA SER A 20 18.12 8.40 17.99
C SER A 20 18.03 8.88 19.45
N GLU A 21 18.74 9.96 19.80
CA GLU A 21 18.70 10.58 21.13
C GLU A 21 17.56 11.61 21.26
N VAL A 22 17.04 12.11 20.13
CA VAL A 22 15.99 13.15 20.08
C VAL A 22 14.60 12.51 20.06
N HIS A 23 14.46 11.34 19.43
CA HIS A 23 13.18 10.68 19.22
C HIS A 23 13.06 9.34 19.96
N PRO A 24 11.87 9.01 20.50
CA PRO A 24 11.63 7.70 21.09
C PRO A 24 11.96 6.54 20.14
N LYS A 25 12.58 5.48 20.68
CA LYS A 25 12.97 4.28 19.91
C LYS A 25 11.82 3.63 19.13
N ALA A 26 10.57 3.84 19.55
CA ALA A 26 9.38 3.33 18.87
C ALA A 26 9.06 4.05 17.54
N ILE A 27 9.58 5.26 17.30
CA ILE A 27 9.33 6.00 16.06
C ILE A 27 10.01 5.33 14.86
N VAL A 28 11.21 4.78 15.03
CA VAL A 28 11.96 4.13 13.94
C VAL A 28 11.15 2.99 13.28
N PRO A 29 10.64 1.97 14.02
CA PRO A 29 9.84 0.92 13.41
C PRO A 29 8.50 1.43 12.86
N LEU A 30 7.87 2.45 13.47
CA LEU A 30 6.64 3.05 12.94
C LEU A 30 6.89 3.80 11.63
N PHE A 31 7.99 4.54 11.53
CA PHE A 31 8.40 5.22 10.30
C PHE A 31 8.59 4.22 9.16
N PHE A 32 9.33 3.13 9.41
CA PHE A 32 9.52 2.12 8.38
C PHE A 32 8.22 1.41 8.01
N ALA A 33 7.36 1.11 8.98
CA ALA A 33 6.05 0.51 8.70
C ALA A 33 5.21 1.42 7.78
N GLU A 34 5.11 2.72 8.11
CA GLU A 34 4.39 3.71 7.31
C GLU A 34 5.02 3.91 5.92
N MET A 35 6.36 3.96 5.86
CA MET A 35 7.09 4.11 4.59
C MET A 35 6.80 2.96 3.64
N TRP A 36 6.85 1.72 4.13
CA TRP A 36 6.60 0.52 3.31
C TRP A 36 5.13 0.38 2.91
N GLU A 37 4.20 0.73 3.81
CA GLU A 37 2.77 0.80 3.50
C GLU A 37 2.54 1.76 2.33
N ARG A 38 3.02 3.00 2.44
CA ARG A 38 2.86 4.02 1.39
C ARG A 38 3.52 3.62 0.08
N PHE A 39 4.73 3.05 0.15
CA PHE A 39 5.42 2.56 -1.04
C PHE A 39 4.57 1.52 -1.77
N SER A 40 4.01 0.54 -1.04
CA SER A 40 3.17 -0.51 -1.61
C SER A 40 1.88 0.06 -2.21
N PHE A 41 1.21 0.95 -1.47
CA PHE A 41 -0.03 1.59 -1.89
C PHE A 41 0.14 2.42 -3.16
N TYR A 42 1.11 3.33 -3.19
CA TYR A 42 1.33 4.18 -4.37
C TYR A 42 1.91 3.41 -5.55
N GLY A 43 2.76 2.41 -5.30
CA GLY A 43 3.29 1.53 -6.34
C GLY A 43 2.18 0.77 -7.07
N MET A 44 1.28 0.15 -6.32
CA MET A 44 0.11 -0.50 -6.90
C MET A 44 -0.80 0.51 -7.61
N ARG A 45 -1.13 1.62 -6.96
CA ARG A 45 -2.01 2.67 -7.52
C ARG A 45 -1.53 3.19 -8.87
N ALA A 46 -0.21 3.28 -9.08
CA ALA A 46 0.40 3.73 -10.32
C ALA A 46 0.22 2.73 -11.48
N LEU A 47 0.28 1.43 -11.18
CA LEU A 47 0.22 0.37 -12.19
C LEU A 47 -1.20 -0.19 -12.39
N LEU A 48 -2.07 -0.10 -11.38
CA LEU A 48 -3.39 -0.74 -11.37
C LEU A 48 -4.28 -0.28 -12.53
N ILE A 49 -4.40 1.02 -12.77
CA ILE A 49 -5.23 1.54 -13.87
C ILE A 49 -4.66 1.11 -15.23
N LEU A 50 -3.33 1.15 -15.37
CA LEU A 50 -2.68 0.74 -16.62
C LEU A 50 -2.94 -0.75 -16.88
N TYR A 51 -2.82 -1.59 -15.85
CA TYR A 51 -3.14 -3.01 -15.95
C TYR A 51 -4.62 -3.24 -16.29
N MET A 52 -5.54 -2.55 -15.61
CA MET A 52 -6.98 -2.71 -15.86
C MET A 52 -7.35 -2.33 -17.30
N THR A 53 -6.80 -1.23 -17.81
CA THR A 53 -7.15 -0.73 -19.16
C THR A 53 -6.45 -1.49 -20.27
N LYS A 54 -5.21 -1.95 -20.07
CA LYS A 54 -4.40 -2.61 -21.11
C LYS A 54 -4.51 -4.12 -21.15
N GLU A 55 -4.64 -4.78 -20.00
CA GLU A 55 -4.66 -6.23 -19.92
C GLU A 55 -6.05 -6.75 -19.56
N LEU A 56 -6.63 -6.25 -18.46
CA LEU A 56 -7.89 -6.79 -17.93
C LEU A 56 -9.09 -6.53 -18.84
N PHE A 57 -9.19 -5.31 -19.37
CA PHE A 57 -10.29 -4.88 -20.25
C PHE A 57 -9.87 -4.75 -21.72
N ALA A 58 -8.82 -5.48 -22.13
CA ALA A 58 -8.29 -5.45 -23.50
C ALA A 58 -9.34 -5.81 -24.58
N TYR A 59 -10.40 -6.52 -24.21
CA TYR A 59 -11.49 -6.91 -25.10
C TYR A 59 -12.57 -5.83 -25.31
N LEU A 60 -12.53 -4.73 -24.55
CA LEU A 60 -13.45 -3.60 -24.67
C LEU A 60 -12.88 -2.49 -25.56
N SER A 61 -13.71 -1.54 -25.99
CA SER A 61 -13.19 -0.31 -26.57
C SER A 61 -12.41 0.49 -25.52
N GLN A 62 -11.41 1.28 -25.94
CA GLN A 62 -10.57 2.06 -25.02
C GLN A 62 -11.41 2.97 -24.11
N ALA A 63 -12.46 3.61 -24.65
CA ALA A 63 -13.34 4.47 -23.87
C ALA A 63 -14.10 3.71 -22.77
N GLU A 64 -14.62 2.52 -23.07
CA GLU A 64 -15.33 1.68 -22.09
C GLU A 64 -14.39 1.09 -21.04
N ALA A 65 -13.17 0.70 -21.45
CA ALA A 65 -12.13 0.21 -20.55
C ALA A 65 -11.70 1.29 -19.55
N ASP A 66 -11.49 2.52 -20.03
CA ASP A 66 -11.11 3.67 -19.20
C ASP A 66 -12.23 4.02 -18.20
N GLU A 67 -13.49 4.07 -18.66
CA GLU A 67 -14.65 4.34 -17.80
C GLU A 67 -14.76 3.31 -16.66
N LYS A 68 -14.68 2.03 -16.98
CA LYS A 68 -14.73 0.95 -15.98
C LYS A 68 -13.55 0.99 -15.01
N ALA A 69 -12.33 1.17 -15.52
CA ALA A 69 -11.13 1.22 -14.70
C ALA A 69 -11.16 2.42 -13.73
N ILE A 70 -11.57 3.59 -14.20
CA ILE A 70 -11.74 4.79 -13.36
C ILE A 70 -12.84 4.57 -12.32
N GLY A 71 -13.96 3.94 -12.69
CA GLY A 71 -15.03 3.61 -11.76
C GLY A 71 -14.58 2.69 -10.61
N ILE A 72 -13.89 1.60 -10.94
CA ILE A 72 -13.32 0.68 -9.94
C ILE A 72 -12.30 1.40 -9.06
N TYR A 73 -11.42 2.20 -9.67
CA TYR A 73 -10.42 2.96 -8.94
C TYR A 73 -11.03 4.00 -7.98
N GLY A 74 -12.10 4.68 -8.40
CA GLY A 74 -12.84 5.61 -7.56
C GLY A 74 -13.48 4.92 -6.35
N ALA A 75 -14.12 3.77 -6.58
CA ALA A 75 -14.68 2.95 -5.50
C ALA A 75 -13.60 2.44 -4.54
N TYR A 76 -12.47 1.96 -5.07
CA TYR A 76 -11.31 1.57 -4.28
C TYR A 76 -10.81 2.72 -3.41
N GLY A 77 -10.61 3.92 -3.99
CA GLY A 77 -10.19 5.11 -3.25
C GLY A 77 -11.16 5.47 -2.12
N ALA A 78 -12.47 5.43 -2.38
CA ALA A 78 -13.48 5.68 -1.36
C ALA A 78 -13.40 4.69 -0.19
N LEU A 79 -13.21 3.40 -0.49
CA LEU A 79 -13.04 2.37 0.55
C LEU A 79 -11.75 2.54 1.34
N VAL A 80 -10.63 2.86 0.69
CA VAL A 80 -9.35 3.10 1.38
C VAL A 80 -9.43 4.30 2.33
N TYR A 81 -10.19 5.35 1.98
CA TYR A 81 -10.40 6.48 2.89
C TYR A 81 -11.50 6.23 3.94
N GLY A 82 -12.47 5.36 3.65
CA GLY A 82 -13.56 5.04 4.58
C GLY A 82 -13.22 3.97 5.62
N THR A 83 -12.50 2.92 5.23
CA THR A 83 -12.13 1.79 6.09
C THR A 83 -11.30 2.16 7.32
N PRO A 84 -10.43 3.19 7.33
CA PRO A 84 -9.72 3.63 8.53
C PRO A 84 -10.64 4.07 9.66
N VAL A 85 -11.84 4.59 9.36
CA VAL A 85 -12.84 4.94 10.39
C VAL A 85 -13.25 3.68 11.16
N ILE A 86 -13.57 2.61 10.42
CA ILE A 86 -13.94 1.32 11.00
C ILE A 86 -12.74 0.69 11.70
N GLY A 87 -11.56 0.74 11.09
CA GLY A 87 -10.31 0.23 11.65
C GLY A 87 -9.93 0.91 12.97
N GLY A 88 -10.12 2.23 13.07
CA GLY A 88 -9.90 3.00 14.29
C GLY A 88 -10.84 2.56 15.42
N ILE A 89 -12.13 2.41 15.13
CA ILE A 89 -13.11 1.92 16.13
C ILE A 89 -12.73 0.51 16.62
N ILE A 90 -12.30 -0.38 15.73
CA ILE A 90 -11.85 -1.73 16.08
C ILE A 90 -10.57 -1.69 16.92
N ALA A 91 -9.62 -0.81 16.56
CA ALA A 91 -8.38 -0.62 17.30
C ALA A 91 -8.66 -0.12 18.73
N ASP A 92 -9.56 0.85 18.89
CA ASP A 92 -9.87 1.46 20.18
C ASP A 92 -10.65 0.52 21.11
N ARG A 93 -11.59 -0.26 20.57
CA ARG A 93 -12.55 -1.02 21.38
C ARG A 93 -12.25 -2.50 21.53
N VAL A 94 -11.52 -3.11 20.59
CA VAL A 94 -11.41 -4.59 20.52
C VAL A 94 -9.97 -5.07 20.49
N LEU A 95 -9.17 -4.61 19.54
CA LEU A 95 -7.88 -5.24 19.23
C LEU A 95 -6.69 -4.52 19.88
N GLY A 96 -6.81 -3.22 20.15
CA GLY A 96 -5.66 -2.36 20.44
C GLY A 96 -4.85 -2.03 19.18
N PHE A 97 -4.18 -0.87 19.19
CA PHE A 97 -3.45 -0.34 18.02
C PHE A 97 -2.43 -1.30 17.42
N ARG A 98 -1.62 -1.98 18.25
CA ARG A 98 -0.56 -2.87 17.74
C ARG A 98 -1.11 -4.04 16.92
N LYS A 99 -2.18 -4.69 17.39
CA LYS A 99 -2.80 -5.81 16.68
C LYS A 99 -3.56 -5.33 15.44
N ALA A 100 -4.20 -4.16 15.52
CA ALA A 100 -4.88 -3.56 14.38
C ALA A 100 -3.91 -3.23 13.24
N ILE A 101 -2.73 -2.65 13.56
CA ILE A 101 -1.66 -2.39 12.58
C ILE A 101 -1.17 -3.69 11.93
N MET A 102 -0.90 -4.73 12.74
CA MET A 102 -0.46 -6.02 12.21
C MET A 102 -1.52 -6.67 11.30
N LEU A 103 -2.79 -6.61 11.69
CA LEU A 103 -3.89 -7.13 10.88
C LEU A 103 -3.98 -6.40 9.54
N GLY A 104 -3.92 -5.06 9.55
CA GLY A 104 -3.91 -4.25 8.33
C GLY A 104 -2.75 -4.59 7.41
N ALA A 105 -1.54 -4.75 7.97
CA ALA A 105 -0.36 -5.14 7.20
C ALA A 105 -0.51 -6.53 6.56
N ILE A 106 -1.07 -7.51 7.28
CA ILE A 106 -1.34 -8.85 6.73
C ILE A 106 -2.38 -8.80 5.62
N LEU A 107 -3.48 -8.07 5.82
CA LEU A 107 -4.54 -7.93 4.81
C LEU A 107 -4.02 -7.25 3.54
N MET A 108 -3.21 -6.19 3.68
CA MET A 108 -2.57 -5.53 2.55
C MET A 108 -1.61 -6.47 1.82
N ALA A 109 -0.77 -7.22 2.55
CA ALA A 109 0.13 -8.19 1.94
C ALA A 109 -0.64 -9.27 1.15
N LEU A 110 -1.73 -9.81 1.72
CA LEU A 110 -2.58 -10.79 1.05
C LEU A 110 -3.20 -10.22 -0.24
N GLY A 111 -3.71 -8.99 -0.21
CA GLY A 111 -4.23 -8.33 -1.42
C GLY A 111 -3.16 -8.12 -2.50
N HIS A 112 -1.93 -7.79 -2.11
CA HIS A 112 -0.83 -7.72 -3.09
C HIS A 112 -0.44 -9.10 -3.64
N PHE A 113 -0.52 -10.16 -2.82
CA PHE A 113 -0.27 -11.52 -3.29
C PHE A 113 -1.34 -12.00 -4.27
N THR A 114 -2.62 -11.64 -4.09
CA THR A 114 -3.67 -12.00 -5.06
C THR A 114 -3.42 -11.33 -6.41
N MET A 115 -2.97 -10.07 -6.41
CA MET A 115 -2.59 -9.36 -7.64
C MET A 115 -1.31 -9.89 -8.32
N ALA A 116 -0.43 -10.58 -7.58
CA ALA A 116 0.79 -11.15 -8.14
C ALA A 116 0.55 -12.45 -8.91
N ILE A 117 -0.59 -13.11 -8.68
CA ILE A 117 -0.98 -14.34 -9.37
C ILE A 117 -1.66 -13.97 -10.68
N ASP A 118 -1.15 -14.50 -11.79
CA ASP A 118 -1.70 -14.27 -13.13
C ASP A 118 -3.00 -15.06 -13.33
N ASN A 119 -4.08 -14.58 -12.72
CA ASN A 119 -5.42 -15.15 -12.85
C ASN A 119 -6.48 -14.08 -12.64
N ILE A 120 -7.35 -13.94 -13.65
CA ILE A 120 -8.40 -12.92 -13.69
C ILE A 120 -9.35 -12.98 -12.47
N TYR A 121 -9.62 -14.16 -11.92
CA TYR A 121 -10.49 -14.32 -10.76
C TYR A 121 -9.82 -13.83 -9.46
N PHE A 122 -8.50 -13.98 -9.34
CA PHE A 122 -7.75 -13.49 -8.17
C PHE A 122 -7.61 -11.97 -8.17
N PHE A 123 -7.73 -11.31 -9.32
CA PHE A 123 -7.70 -9.85 -9.40
C PHE A 123 -8.99 -9.19 -8.86
N PHE A 124 -10.14 -9.83 -9.00
CA PHE A 124 -11.44 -9.28 -8.58
C PHE A 124 -11.83 -9.60 -7.12
N ILE A 125 -11.01 -10.39 -6.41
CA ILE A 125 -11.18 -10.76 -5.00
C ILE A 125 -10.35 -9.85 -4.12
#